data_AF-A0A971D1J6-F1
#
_entry.id   AF-A0A971D1J6-F1
#
_cell.length_a   1.000
_cell.length_b   1.000
_cell.length_c   1.000
_cell.angle_alpha   90.00
_cell.angle_beta   90.00
_cell.angle_gamma   90.00
#
_symmetry.space_group_name_H-M   'P 1'
#
loop_
_entity.id
_entity.type
_entity.pdbx_description
1 polymer ?
#
loop_
_entity_poly.entity_id
_entity_poly.type
_entity_poly.pdbx_seq_one_letter_code
_entity_poly.pdbx_strand_id
1 'polypeptide(L)'
;MSRPTHCRWCGARLVQAHTGRPRVFCSDLHRKRYDKAMAGKVRAFLADHRAEAERRRLRDLRRDLASALASCERLIPTLENDVVTQARLAAVRDELRGVLRRHFAGSPS
;
A
#
# COMPACT_ATOMS: atom_id res chain seq x y z
N MET A 1 -12.86 7.76 -30.99
CA MET A 1 -13.51 7.95 -29.67
C MET A 1 -14.99 8.26 -29.89
N SER A 2 -15.90 7.43 -29.39
CA SER A 2 -17.35 7.63 -29.53
C SER A 2 -17.82 8.84 -28.70
N ARG A 3 -18.67 9.69 -29.27
CA ARG A 3 -19.20 10.89 -28.59
C ARG A 3 -20.16 10.48 -27.45
N PRO A 4 -20.07 11.10 -26.26
CA PRO A 4 -21.00 10.82 -25.16
C PRO A 4 -22.44 11.17 -25.58
N THR A 5 -23.34 10.19 -25.48
CA THR A 5 -24.77 10.38 -25.77
C THR A 5 -25.60 10.68 -24.52
N HIS A 6 -25.04 10.40 -23.33
CA HIS A 6 -25.71 10.56 -22.04
C HIS A 6 -24.81 11.30 -21.04
N CYS A 7 -25.44 12.01 -20.10
CA CYS A 7 -24.76 12.72 -19.04
C CYS A 7 -24.08 11.73 -18.08
N ARG A 8 -22.79 11.93 -17.79
CA ARG A 8 -22.02 11.04 -16.89
C ARG A 8 -22.46 11.09 -15.42
N TRP A 9 -23.30 12.04 -15.03
CA TRP A 9 -23.82 12.15 -13.67
C TRP A 9 -25.23 11.54 -13.53
N CYS A 10 -26.19 12.00 -14.32
CA CYS A 10 -27.59 11.60 -14.18
C CYS A 10 -28.08 10.62 -15.26
N GLY A 11 -27.26 10.28 -16.26
CA GLY A 11 -27.66 9.39 -17.36
C GLY A 11 -28.61 10.00 -18.38
N ALA A 12 -29.05 11.25 -18.22
CA ALA A 12 -29.96 11.88 -19.18
C ALA A 12 -29.32 12.04 -20.57
N ARG A 13 -30.10 11.85 -21.64
CA ARG A 13 -29.63 12.03 -23.02
C ARG A 13 -29.17 13.47 -23.23
N LEU A 14 -28.00 13.63 -23.83
CA LEU A 14 -27.42 14.94 -24.11
C LEU A 14 -27.98 15.48 -25.43
N VAL A 15 -28.65 16.61 -25.37
CA VAL A 15 -29.03 17.38 -26.56
C VAL A 15 -27.79 18.15 -27.02
N GLN A 16 -27.37 17.93 -28.26
CA GLN A 16 -26.21 18.60 -28.85
C GLN A 16 -26.47 20.11 -28.89
N ALA A 17 -25.56 20.91 -28.37
CA ALA A 17 -25.58 22.35 -28.62
C ALA A 17 -25.16 22.59 -30.08
N HIS A 18 -25.80 23.55 -30.75
CA HIS A 18 -25.53 23.92 -32.15
C HIS A 18 -24.06 24.31 -32.42
N THR A 19 -23.30 24.57 -31.36
CA THR A 19 -21.88 24.96 -31.37
C THR A 19 -20.90 23.81 -31.63
N GLY A 20 -21.36 22.57 -31.82
CA GLY A 20 -20.51 21.42 -32.19
C GLY A 20 -19.59 20.90 -31.07
N ARG A 21 -19.56 21.55 -29.89
CA ARG A 21 -18.72 21.14 -28.76
C ARG A 21 -19.37 19.93 -28.05
N PRO A 22 -18.68 18.78 -27.92
CA PRO A 22 -19.24 17.61 -27.25
C PRO A 22 -19.46 17.93 -25.77
N ARG A 23 -20.73 17.93 -25.34
CA ARG A 23 -21.08 17.99 -23.92
C ARG A 23 -20.89 16.61 -23.30
N VAL A 24 -20.43 16.60 -22.05
CA VAL A 24 -20.29 15.40 -21.23
C VAL A 24 -21.34 15.38 -20.10
N PHE A 25 -21.83 16.57 -19.74
CA PHE A 25 -22.82 16.78 -18.69
C PHE A 25 -23.96 17.64 -19.22
N CYS A 26 -25.18 17.39 -18.75
CA CYS A 26 -26.34 18.19 -19.15
C CYS A 26 -26.35 19.57 -18.47
N SER A 27 -25.61 19.73 -17.37
CA SER A 27 -25.49 21.01 -16.65
C SER A 27 -24.13 21.14 -15.96
N ASP A 28 -23.74 22.38 -15.66
CA ASP A 28 -22.54 22.67 -14.88
C ASP A 28 -22.65 22.18 -13.43
N LEU A 29 -23.87 22.10 -12.88
CA LEU A 29 -24.10 21.49 -11.58
C LEU A 29 -23.71 20.01 -11.57
N HIS A 30 -24.05 19.26 -12.61
CA HIS A 30 -23.69 17.85 -12.75
C HIS A 30 -22.19 17.65 -12.93
N ARG A 31 -21.53 18.55 -13.68
CA ARG A 31 -20.06 18.58 -13.76
C ARG A 31 -19.44 18.75 -12.37
N LYS A 32 -19.84 19.80 -11.62
CA LYS A 32 -19.33 20.08 -10.27
C LYS A 32 -19.56 18.91 -9.29
N ARG A 33 -20.74 18.29 -9.33
CA ARG A 33 -21.06 17.12 -8.47
C ARG A 33 -20.21 15.91 -8.82
N TYR A 34 -20.03 15.65 -10.12
CA TYR A 34 -19.17 14.58 -10.61
C TYR A 34 -17.72 14.81 -10.19
N ASP A 35 -17.18 16.01 -10.39
CA ASP A 35 -15.81 16.36 -10.01
C ASP A 35 -15.60 16.19 -8.49
N LYS A 36 -16.56 16.62 -7.67
CA LYS A 36 -16.52 16.43 -6.21
C LYS A 36 -16.52 14.93 -5.83
N ALA A 37 -17.40 14.14 -6.44
CA ALA A 37 -17.49 12.71 -6.17
C ALA A 37 -16.21 11.96 -6.61
N MET A 38 -15.66 12.33 -7.76
CA MET A 38 -14.40 11.77 -8.27
C MET A 38 -13.22 12.18 -7.41
N ALA A 39 -13.15 13.42 -6.93
CA ALA A 39 -12.12 13.85 -5.99
C ALA A 39 -12.17 13.01 -4.69
N GLY A 40 -13.36 12.67 -4.19
CA GLY A 40 -13.52 11.76 -3.05
C GLY A 40 -13.01 10.35 -3.34
N LYS A 41 -13.40 9.78 -4.49
CA LYS A 41 -12.95 8.44 -4.93
C LYS A 41 -11.43 8.37 -5.14
N VAL A 42 -10.83 9.40 -5.74
CA VAL A 42 -9.38 9.47 -5.95
C VAL A 42 -8.66 9.55 -4.60
N ARG A 43 -9.15 10.35 -3.65
CA ARG A 43 -8.55 10.41 -2.30
C ARG A 43 -8.61 9.06 -1.59
N ALA A 44 -9.76 8.39 -1.63
CA ALA A 44 -9.92 7.06 -1.03
C ALA A 44 -8.96 6.06 -1.68
N PHE A 45 -8.92 6.00 -3.01
CA PHE A 45 -7.99 5.13 -3.75
C PHE A 45 -6.52 5.40 -3.39
N LEU A 46 -6.11 6.66 -3.28
CA LEU A 46 -4.75 7.02 -2.88
C LEU A 46 -4.46 6.63 -1.43
N ALA A 47 -5.43 6.76 -0.52
CA ALA A 47 -5.29 6.33 0.87
C ALA A 47 -5.11 4.80 0.96
N ASP A 48 -5.95 4.05 0.25
CA ASP A 48 -5.85 2.58 0.18
C ASP A 48 -4.53 2.13 -0.42
N HIS A 49 -4.08 2.77 -1.50
CA HIS A 49 -2.80 2.47 -2.14
C HIS A 49 -1.62 2.75 -1.21
N ARG A 50 -1.66 3.84 -0.42
CA ARG A 50 -0.64 4.14 0.61
C ARG A 50 -0.65 3.09 1.71
N ALA A 51 -1.83 2.70 2.20
CA ALA A 51 -1.97 1.66 3.21
C ALA A 51 -1.43 0.31 2.71
N GLU A 52 -1.69 -0.06 1.44
CA GLU A 52 -1.15 -1.27 0.83
C GLU A 52 0.37 -1.21 0.63
N ALA A 53 0.91 -0.04 0.26
CA ALA A 53 2.35 0.16 0.18
C ALA A 53 3.03 -0.01 1.56
N GLU A 54 2.41 0.52 2.62
CA GLU A 54 2.92 0.38 3.97
C GLU A 54 2.83 -1.06 4.48
N ARG A 55 1.73 -1.76 4.21
CA ARG A 55 1.61 -3.21 4.48
C ARG A 55 2.71 -4.02 3.78
N ARG A 56 3.03 -3.69 2.52
CA ARG A 56 4.13 -4.33 1.79
C ARG A 56 5.47 -4.09 2.46
N ARG A 57 5.79 -2.84 2.81
CA ARG A 57 7.03 -2.50 3.52
C ARG A 57 7.17 -3.25 4.85
N LEU A 58 6.09 -3.35 5.62
CA LEU A 58 6.09 -4.12 6.86
C LEU A 58 6.35 -5.62 6.63
N ARG A 59 5.77 -6.21 5.57
CA ARG A 59 6.06 -7.61 5.19
C ARG A 59 7.51 -7.80 4.78
N ASP A 60 8.08 -6.88 4.02
CA ASP A 60 9.48 -6.95 3.59
C ASP A 60 10.42 -6.80 4.78
N LEU A 61 10.18 -5.83 5.68
CA LEU A 61 10.96 -5.67 6.90
C LEU A 61 10.90 -6.92 7.80
N ARG A 62 9.73 -7.55 7.93
CA ARG A 62 9.59 -8.82 8.66
C ARG A 62 10.45 -9.91 8.04
N ARG A 63 10.48 -10.02 6.70
CA ARG A 63 11.29 -10.99 5.97
C ARG A 63 12.78 -10.75 6.22
N ASP A 64 13.22 -9.51 6.14
CA ASP A 64 14.63 -9.14 6.34
C ASP A 64 15.09 -9.45 7.77
N LEU A 65 14.28 -9.11 8.77
CA LEU A 65 14.55 -9.44 10.18
C LEU A 65 14.62 -10.95 10.43
N ALA A 66 13.72 -11.74 9.81
CA ALA A 66 13.74 -13.19 9.90
C ALA A 66 15.00 -13.78 9.24
N SER A 67 15.43 -13.23 8.10
CA SER A 67 16.66 -13.63 7.41
C SER A 67 17.92 -13.33 8.25
N ALA A 68 17.96 -12.15 8.88
CA ALA A 68 19.03 -11.77 9.79
C ALA A 68 19.10 -12.70 11.01
N LEU A 69 17.95 -13.04 11.60
CA LEU A 69 17.86 -14.01 12.71
C LEU A 69 18.42 -15.38 12.30
N ALA A 70 17.99 -15.91 11.16
CA ALA A 70 18.48 -17.19 10.65
C ALA A 70 20.00 -17.16 10.37
N SER A 71 20.53 -16.02 9.93
CA SER A 71 21.97 -15.84 9.72
C SER A 71 22.74 -15.85 11.03
N CYS A 72 22.23 -15.20 12.08
CA CYS A 72 22.83 -15.28 13.41
C CYS A 72 22.83 -16.73 13.94
N GLU A 73 21.72 -17.46 13.78
CA GLU A 73 21.59 -18.86 14.19
C GLU A 73 22.58 -19.78 13.45
N ARG A 74 22.88 -19.50 12.18
CA ARG A 74 23.88 -20.23 11.39
C ARG A 74 25.33 -19.89 11.75
N LEU A 75 25.61 -18.64 12.10
CA LEU A 75 26.98 -18.16 12.34
C LEU A 75 27.49 -18.47 13.76
N ILE A 76 26.62 -18.53 14.76
CA ILE A 76 27.03 -18.82 16.15
C ILE A 76 27.83 -20.14 16.25
N PRO A 77 27.38 -21.27 15.66
CA PRO A 77 28.13 -22.52 15.72
C PRO A 77 29.47 -22.50 14.97
N THR A 78 29.66 -21.61 14.01
CA THR A 78 30.88 -21.58 13.17
C THR A 78 32.04 -20.79 13.79
N LEU A 79 31.80 -20.09 14.90
CA LEU A 79 32.78 -19.22 15.56
C LEU A 79 33.60 -19.96 16.62
N GLU A 80 34.15 -21.12 16.26
CA GLU A 80 34.94 -21.94 17.18
C GLU A 80 36.01 -21.09 17.89
N ASN A 81 35.97 -21.10 19.22
CA ASN A 81 36.90 -20.41 20.13
C ASN A 81 36.76 -18.87 20.28
N ASP A 82 35.83 -18.20 19.60
CA ASP A 82 35.54 -16.77 19.84
C ASP A 82 34.29 -16.57 20.72
N VAL A 83 34.48 -16.74 22.03
CA VAL A 83 33.42 -16.67 23.05
C VAL A 83 32.75 -15.29 23.10
N VAL A 84 33.50 -14.22 22.85
CA VAL A 84 32.97 -12.84 22.89
C VAL A 84 32.06 -12.59 21.69
N THR A 85 32.47 -12.99 20.50
CA THR A 85 31.65 -12.82 19.29
C THR A 85 30.43 -13.74 19.33
N GLN A 86 30.56 -14.97 19.84
CA GLN A 86 29.42 -15.86 20.07
C GLN A 86 28.38 -15.23 21.02
N ALA A 87 28.81 -14.69 22.16
CA ALA A 87 27.91 -14.06 23.13
C ALA A 87 27.19 -12.83 22.53
N ARG A 88 27.90 -12.01 21.75
CA ARG A 88 27.32 -10.86 21.04
C ARG A 88 26.27 -11.28 20.02
N LEU A 89 26.55 -12.28 19.19
CA LEU A 89 25.59 -12.78 18.21
C LEU A 89 24.38 -13.45 18.86
N ALA A 90 24.57 -14.16 19.98
CA ALA A 90 23.46 -14.72 20.76
C ALA A 90 22.54 -13.61 21.32
N ALA A 91 23.11 -12.53 21.84
CA ALA A 91 22.34 -11.37 22.30
C ALA A 91 21.53 -10.73 21.16
N VAL A 92 22.16 -10.51 19.99
CA VAL A 92 21.50 -9.96 18.79
C VAL A 92 20.38 -10.89 18.31
N ARG A 93 20.61 -12.21 18.27
CA ARG A 93 19.60 -13.22 17.94
C ARG A 93 18.39 -13.12 18.86
N ASP A 94 18.62 -13.03 20.17
CA ASP A 94 17.53 -13.02 21.15
C ASP A 94 16.74 -11.69 21.11
N GLU A 95 17.42 -10.57 20.84
CA GLU A 95 16.77 -9.29 20.58
C GLU A 95 15.90 -9.34 19.31
N LEU A 96 16.44 -9.82 18.19
CA LEU A 96 15.71 -9.96 16.92
C LEU A 96 14.47 -10.86 17.09
N ARG A 97 14.63 -11.98 17.80
CA ARG A 97 13.51 -12.88 18.14
C ARG A 97 12.45 -12.17 18.98
N GLY A 98 12.88 -11.35 19.95
CA GLY A 98 12.00 -10.52 20.76
C GLY A 98 11.22 -9.49 19.93
N VAL A 99 11.90 -8.75 19.04
CA VAL A 99 11.28 -7.78 18.12
C VAL A 99 10.26 -8.46 17.21
N LEU A 100 10.62 -9.59 16.59
CA LEU A 100 9.73 -10.35 15.72
C LEU A 100 8.46 -10.81 16.46
N ARG A 101 8.61 -11.31 17.69
CA ARG A 101 7.46 -11.70 18.51
C ARG A 101 6.60 -10.50 18.89
N ARG A 102 7.18 -9.42 19.41
CA ARG A 102 6.42 -8.25 19.89
C ARG A 102 5.63 -7.54 18.78
N HIS A 103 6.22 -7.42 17.59
CA HIS A 103 5.68 -6.58 16.53
C HIS A 103 4.99 -7.36 15.40
N PHE A 104 5.21 -8.69 15.29
CA PHE A 104 4.67 -9.49 14.18
C PHE A 104 3.96 -10.79 14.62
N ALA A 105 3.92 -11.13 15.92
CA ALA A 105 3.12 -12.26 16.41
C ALA A 105 1.62 -11.89 16.37
N GLY A 106 0.99 -12.13 15.23
CA GLY A 106 -0.43 -11.84 15.00
C GLY A 106 -0.75 -11.36 13.60
N SER A 107 0.25 -11.07 12.76
CA SER A 107 0.01 -10.73 11.35
C SER A 107 -0.09 -12.01 10.52
N PRO A 108 -1.26 -12.31 9.91
CA PRO A 108 -1.39 -13.44 9.00
C PRO A 108 -0.42 -13.27 7.82
N SER A 109 0.17 -14.39 7.40
CA SER A 109 1.07 -14.50 6.25
C SER A 109 0.32 -14.30 4.94
#